data_AF-A0A2M8B938-F1
#
_entry.id   AF-A0A2M8B938-F1
#
_cell.length_a   1.000
_cell.length_b   1.000
_cell.length_c   1.000
_cell.angle_alpha   90.00
_cell.angle_beta   90.00
_cell.angle_gamma   90.00
#
_symmetry.space_group_name_H-M   'P 1'
#
loop_
_entity.id
_entity.type
_entity.pdbx_description
1 polymer ?
#
loop_
_entity_poly.entity_id
_entity_poly.type
_entity_poly.pdbx_seq_one_letter_code
_entity_poly.pdbx_strand_id
1 'polypeptide(L)'
;MRTVVAIIGLAVALLLGACDAKVAGTDKKADPHWVIASLKVVGASDLDDESHAALKANVASAFADSVKDLPMLSMSGSGSPLKGELVFEWMTDPEKESKGIVLHLNLVLEGEDSRGPFKFAAESWSAIEPSKGEAVTETERRAADRATGELSRQLDAQVKVLAAEGGALEPWLTDSEPETLRFVMHELVRRDRRDLAPAIRQLLFHPDKDVVLTALGTLAQIGDEDSVPAVFDLTSSPDAEKVDQALYALGAIGGEEAKGILERMVRSHPDPTVKRIAEEMLKKIAAREKGKE
;
A
#
# COMPACT_ATOMS: atom_id res chain seq x y z
N MET A 1 15.73 4.01 -23.77
CA MET A 1 16.46 4.69 -22.67
C MET A 1 15.40 5.09 -21.64
N ARG A 2 14.76 4.22 -20.85
CA ARG A 2 15.15 3.03 -20.06
C ARG A 2 16.26 3.27 -19.02
N THR A 3 16.20 4.41 -18.36
CA THR A 3 16.80 4.66 -17.04
C THR A 3 16.07 5.87 -16.45
N VAL A 4 15.83 5.89 -15.14
CA VAL A 4 15.09 6.92 -14.36
C VAL A 4 13.57 6.72 -14.25
N VAL A 5 13.14 5.52 -13.79
CA VAL A 5 12.11 5.36 -12.74
C VAL A 5 12.53 4.11 -11.97
N ALA A 6 13.56 4.29 -11.16
CA ALA A 6 14.08 3.28 -10.23
C ALA A 6 14.31 3.97 -8.89
N ILE A 7 13.30 4.69 -8.40
CA ILE A 7 13.24 5.23 -7.04
C ILE A 7 11.76 5.25 -6.65
N ILE A 8 11.27 4.10 -6.19
CA ILE A 8 10.29 3.85 -5.11
C ILE A 8 10.15 2.32 -5.12
N GLY A 9 11.16 1.69 -4.54
CA GLY A 9 11.34 0.24 -4.48
C GLY A 9 12.20 -0.07 -3.26
N LEU A 10 11.71 0.37 -2.09
CA LEU A 10 12.25 0.14 -0.76
C LEU A 10 11.11 0.54 0.20
N ALA A 11 10.53 -0.28 1.07
CA ALA A 11 11.02 -1.49 1.68
C ALA A 11 9.85 -2.35 2.19
N VAL A 12 9.86 -3.65 1.88
CA VAL A 12 9.16 -4.71 2.64
C VAL A 12 9.97 -5.06 3.91
N ALA A 13 10.59 -4.06 4.55
CA ALA A 13 11.41 -4.27 5.73
C ALA A 13 11.14 -3.17 6.78
N LEU A 14 10.01 -3.31 7.49
CA LEU A 14 9.81 -2.89 8.89
C LEU A 14 8.35 -3.15 9.32
N LEU A 15 7.97 -4.43 9.44
CA LEU A 15 6.80 -4.86 10.23
C LEU A 15 7.18 -6.02 11.17
N LEU A 16 8.32 -5.87 11.85
CA LEU A 16 8.66 -6.62 13.05
C LEU A 16 8.80 -5.63 14.22
N GLY A 17 7.71 -4.93 14.51
CA GLY A 17 7.53 -4.21 15.77
C GLY A 17 6.41 -4.88 16.53
N ALA A 18 6.74 -5.77 17.46
CA ALA A 18 5.79 -6.28 18.44
C ALA A 18 5.30 -5.10 19.29
N CYS A 19 4.00 -4.80 19.24
CA CYS A 19 3.35 -3.91 20.19
C CYS A 19 2.39 -4.74 21.05
N ASP A 20 2.79 -4.98 22.30
CA ASP A 20 1.86 -5.35 23.37
C ASP A 20 0.96 -4.14 23.65
N ALA A 21 -0.24 -4.12 23.06
CA ALA A 21 -1.25 -3.11 23.35
C ALA A 21 -2.27 -3.65 24.35
N LYS A 22 -2.21 -3.09 25.57
CA LYS A 22 -3.17 -3.34 26.66
C LYS A 22 -4.50 -2.66 26.34
N VAL A 23 -5.57 -3.45 26.21
CA VAL A 23 -6.93 -2.95 25.98
C VAL A 23 -7.45 -2.26 27.22
N ALA A 24 -7.80 -0.97 27.11
CA ALA A 24 -8.61 -0.27 28.11
C ALA A 24 -9.45 0.84 27.48
N GLY A 25 -10.74 0.86 27.81
CA GLY A 25 -11.57 2.06 27.77
C GLY A 25 -12.61 2.10 26.65
N THR A 26 -13.87 1.90 27.02
CA THR A 26 -15.05 2.23 26.22
C THR A 26 -15.17 3.75 26.10
N ASP A 27 -14.80 4.33 24.96
CA ASP A 27 -14.98 5.76 24.69
C ASP A 27 -16.04 6.03 23.63
N LYS A 28 -16.82 7.07 23.90
CA LYS A 28 -18.04 7.46 23.18
C LYS A 28 -17.74 7.73 21.69
N LYS A 29 -18.52 7.03 20.88
CA LYS A 29 -18.73 7.10 19.43
C LYS A 29 -18.74 8.55 18.88
N ALA A 30 -17.58 9.06 18.50
CA ALA A 30 -17.48 10.16 17.56
C ALA A 30 -17.34 9.55 16.16
N ASP A 31 -18.10 10.03 15.18
CA ASP A 31 -17.87 9.67 13.79
C ASP A 31 -16.40 10.01 13.46
N PRO A 32 -15.61 9.05 12.97
CA PRO A 32 -14.19 9.28 12.78
C PRO A 32 -14.03 10.27 11.62
N HIS A 33 -13.68 11.50 11.96
CA HIS A 33 -13.38 12.57 11.02
C HIS A 33 -11.89 12.87 11.07
N TRP A 34 -11.24 12.84 9.91
CA TRP A 34 -9.81 13.13 9.78
C TRP A 34 -9.57 14.50 9.14
N VAL A 35 -8.54 15.17 9.63
CA VAL A 35 -8.14 16.50 9.15
C VAL A 35 -6.71 16.41 8.63
N ILE A 36 -6.49 16.75 7.36
CA ILE A 36 -5.14 16.89 6.78
C ILE A 36 -4.51 18.17 7.36
N ALA A 37 -3.94 18.05 8.56
CA ALA A 37 -3.42 19.16 9.34
C ALA A 37 -2.10 19.71 8.77
N SER A 38 -1.38 18.89 8.01
CA SER A 38 -0.16 19.30 7.30
C SER A 38 -0.02 18.50 6.02
N LEU A 39 0.06 19.19 4.88
CA LEU A 39 0.37 18.59 3.59
C LEU A 39 1.56 19.30 2.96
N LYS A 40 2.65 18.57 2.76
CA LYS A 40 3.80 19.03 2.00
C LYS A 40 3.61 18.65 0.54
N VAL A 41 3.50 19.63 -0.35
CA VAL A 41 3.47 19.36 -1.80
C VAL A 41 4.89 19.52 -2.35
N VAL A 42 5.40 18.49 -3.02
CA VAL A 42 6.75 18.45 -3.58
C VAL A 42 6.67 18.06 -5.05
N GLY A 43 7.45 18.72 -5.89
CA GLY A 43 7.48 18.46 -7.32
C GLY A 43 8.87 18.08 -7.81
N ALA A 44 8.92 17.14 -8.75
CA ALA A 44 10.04 16.97 -9.65
C ALA A 44 9.57 17.31 -11.07
N SER A 45 10.25 18.24 -11.72
CA SER A 45 9.91 18.68 -13.07
C SER A 45 11.12 19.27 -13.77
N ASP A 46 11.18 19.10 -15.09
CA ASP A 46 12.13 19.82 -15.95
C ASP A 46 11.64 21.25 -16.31
N LEU A 47 10.62 21.75 -15.60
CA LEU A 47 10.08 23.11 -15.78
C LEU A 47 11.02 24.17 -15.18
N ASP A 48 10.90 25.40 -15.68
CA ASP A 48 11.46 26.57 -15.01
C ASP A 48 10.79 26.82 -13.63
N ASP A 49 11.46 27.60 -12.78
CA ASP A 49 11.01 27.86 -11.40
C ASP A 49 9.61 28.47 -11.31
N GLU A 50 9.23 29.33 -12.26
CA GLU A 50 7.91 29.99 -12.28
C GLU A 50 6.81 28.99 -12.63
N SER A 51 7.01 28.23 -13.71
CA SER A 51 6.08 27.19 -14.16
C SER A 51 5.96 26.05 -13.15
N HIS A 52 7.07 25.65 -12.52
CA HIS A 52 7.07 24.66 -11.45
C HIS A 52 6.26 25.15 -10.23
N ALA A 53 6.46 26.41 -9.81
CA ALA A 53 5.69 26.98 -8.71
C ALA A 53 4.19 27.08 -9.02
N ALA A 54 3.83 27.44 -10.26
CA ALA A 54 2.45 27.49 -10.73
C ALA A 54 1.79 26.10 -10.74
N LEU A 55 2.46 25.08 -11.30
CA LEU A 55 1.96 23.71 -11.32
C LEU A 55 1.77 23.17 -9.90
N LYS A 56 2.74 23.43 -9.00
CA LYS A 56 2.63 23.06 -7.58
C LYS A 56 1.39 23.67 -6.92
N ALA A 57 1.12 24.95 -7.17
CA ALA A 57 -0.06 25.62 -6.64
C ALA A 57 -1.37 25.03 -7.22
N ASN A 58 -1.37 24.70 -8.51
CA ASN A 58 -2.52 24.05 -9.17
C ASN A 58 -2.79 22.66 -8.59
N VAL A 59 -1.76 21.83 -8.42
CA VAL A 59 -1.89 20.49 -7.80
C VAL A 59 -2.42 20.61 -6.37
N ALA A 60 -1.89 21.54 -5.58
CA ALA A 60 -2.34 21.77 -4.21
C ALA A 60 -3.81 22.23 -4.15
N SER A 61 -4.21 23.15 -5.03
CA SER A 61 -5.60 23.63 -5.09
C SER A 61 -6.55 22.54 -5.55
N ALA A 62 -6.22 21.82 -6.63
CA ALA A 62 -7.04 20.73 -7.16
C ALA A 62 -7.23 19.61 -6.12
N PHE A 63 -6.17 19.26 -5.38
CA PHE A 63 -6.28 18.29 -4.29
C PHE A 63 -7.15 18.80 -3.13
N ALA A 64 -6.98 20.06 -2.72
CA ALA A 64 -7.81 20.64 -1.68
C ALA A 64 -9.29 20.68 -2.09
N ASP A 65 -9.58 20.91 -3.37
CA ASP A 65 -10.93 20.87 -3.94
C ASP A 65 -11.48 19.44 -3.98
N SER A 66 -10.68 18.46 -4.42
CA SER A 66 -11.12 17.06 -4.55
C SER A 66 -11.43 16.38 -3.20
N VAL A 67 -10.85 16.87 -2.10
CA VAL A 67 -11.10 16.37 -0.74
C VAL A 67 -12.38 16.95 -0.12
N LYS A 68 -12.90 18.09 -0.60
CA LYS A 68 -14.08 18.75 0.01
C LYS A 68 -15.34 17.88 0.02
N ASP A 69 -15.46 17.00 -0.97
CA ASP A 69 -16.62 16.14 -1.14
C ASP A 69 -16.51 14.80 -0.39
N LEU A 70 -15.39 14.58 0.32
CA LEU A 70 -15.18 13.36 1.09
C LEU A 70 -15.85 13.46 2.47
N PRO A 71 -16.73 12.52 2.85
CA PRO A 71 -17.60 12.68 4.02
C PRO A 71 -16.87 12.66 5.37
N MET A 72 -15.66 12.09 5.43
CA MET A 72 -14.91 11.84 6.66
C MET A 72 -13.47 12.39 6.60
N LEU A 73 -13.14 13.15 5.55
CA LEU A 73 -11.82 13.72 5.35
C LEU A 73 -11.95 15.20 5.01
N SER A 74 -11.10 16.04 5.60
CA SER A 74 -11.15 17.48 5.36
C SER A 74 -9.75 18.11 5.40
N MET A 75 -9.62 19.27 4.76
CA MET A 75 -8.37 20.06 4.78
C MET A 75 -8.22 20.92 6.04
N SER A 76 -9.28 21.09 6.83
CA SER A 76 -9.28 21.94 8.03
C SER A 76 -10.45 21.58 8.94
N GLY A 77 -10.39 22.02 10.19
CA GLY A 77 -11.45 21.83 11.18
C GLY A 77 -11.03 20.96 12.35
N SER A 78 -12.01 20.34 13.00
CA SER A 78 -11.82 19.46 14.15
C SER A 78 -11.85 18.00 13.70
N GLY A 79 -10.82 17.23 14.02
CA GLY A 79 -10.74 15.80 13.74
C GLY A 79 -9.35 15.25 14.04
N SER A 80 -9.16 13.96 13.82
CA SER A 80 -7.87 13.29 14.01
C SER A 80 -6.87 13.80 12.97
N PRO A 81 -5.70 14.33 13.40
CA PRO A 81 -4.78 14.98 12.49
C PRO A 81 -4.04 13.96 11.63
N LEU A 82 -3.99 14.24 10.33
CA LEU A 82 -3.13 13.57 9.36
C LEU A 82 -1.99 14.50 8.96
N LYS A 83 -0.82 13.90 8.72
CA LYS A 83 0.34 14.59 8.13
C LYS A 83 0.72 13.85 6.87
N GLY A 84 1.03 14.57 5.81
CA GLY A 84 1.34 13.91 4.57
C GLY A 84 2.21 14.68 3.60
N GLU A 85 2.57 13.96 2.55
CA GLU A 85 3.34 14.45 1.42
C GLU A 85 2.61 14.06 0.14
N LEU A 86 2.42 15.05 -0.74
CA LEU A 86 1.90 14.88 -2.09
C LEU A 86 3.05 15.21 -3.06
N VAL A 87 3.61 14.15 -3.64
CA VAL A 87 4.65 14.27 -4.65
C VAL A 87 3.99 14.31 -6.02
N PHE A 88 4.40 15.26 -6.86
CA PHE A 88 4.04 15.28 -8.26
C PHE A 88 5.29 15.18 -9.14
N GLU A 89 5.18 14.39 -10.20
CA GLU A 89 6.19 14.30 -11.24
C GLU A 89 5.60 14.76 -12.56
N TRP A 90 6.35 15.64 -13.21
CA TRP A 90 5.98 16.23 -14.47
C TRP A 90 6.87 15.71 -15.59
N MET A 91 6.23 15.15 -16.63
CA MET A 91 6.93 14.62 -17.80
C MET A 91 6.22 15.03 -19.08
N THR A 92 7.01 15.34 -20.11
CA THR A 92 6.51 15.37 -21.49
C THR A 92 6.49 13.94 -22.02
N ASP A 93 5.36 13.52 -22.61
CA ASP A 93 5.22 12.17 -23.17
C ASP A 93 6.33 11.90 -24.22
N PRO A 94 7.23 10.92 -24.01
CA PRO A 94 8.35 10.66 -24.90
C PRO A 94 7.95 9.91 -26.19
N GLU A 95 6.75 9.29 -26.24
CA GLU A 95 6.32 8.45 -27.36
C GLU A 95 5.38 9.18 -28.35
N LYS A 96 4.87 10.35 -28.00
CA LYS A 96 3.96 11.14 -28.85
C LYS A 96 4.59 12.47 -29.28
N GLU A 97 4.64 12.71 -30.59
CA GLU A 97 5.05 14.02 -31.16
C GLU A 97 4.17 15.19 -30.67
N SER A 98 2.94 14.89 -30.23
CA SER A 98 2.00 15.85 -29.66
C SER A 98 2.16 15.96 -28.15
N LYS A 99 3.15 16.73 -27.68
CA LYS A 99 3.14 17.58 -26.46
C LYS A 99 2.17 17.18 -25.33
N GLY A 100 2.16 15.91 -24.94
CA GLY A 100 1.25 15.36 -23.96
C GLY A 100 1.75 15.68 -22.56
N ILE A 101 0.82 16.02 -21.68
CA ILE A 101 1.05 16.34 -20.28
C ILE A 101 0.90 15.05 -19.48
N VAL A 102 2.00 14.50 -18.94
CA VAL A 102 1.94 13.39 -17.98
C VAL A 102 2.19 13.93 -16.59
N LEU A 103 1.14 13.91 -15.77
CA LEU A 103 1.20 14.23 -14.35
C LEU A 103 1.03 12.93 -13.56
N HIS A 104 2.09 12.55 -12.87
CA HIS A 104 2.06 11.46 -11.90
C HIS A 104 1.98 12.05 -10.51
N LEU A 105 1.02 11.59 -9.70
CA LEU A 105 0.89 12.00 -8.30
C LEU A 105 1.01 10.79 -7.38
N ASN A 106 1.79 10.95 -6.31
CA ASN A 106 1.89 10.00 -5.22
C ASN A 106 1.59 10.71 -3.89
N LEU A 107 0.59 10.21 -3.17
CA LEU A 107 0.14 10.76 -1.90
C LEU A 107 0.35 9.75 -0.78
N VAL A 108 0.94 10.22 0.32
CA VAL A 108 0.96 9.50 1.59
C VAL A 108 0.42 10.42 2.69
N LEU A 109 -0.60 9.95 3.41
CA LEU A 109 -1.12 10.59 4.62
C LEU A 109 -0.95 9.65 5.80
N GLU A 110 -0.21 10.07 6.82
CA GLU A 110 0.04 9.33 8.04
C GLU A 110 -0.87 9.83 9.17
N GLY A 111 -1.42 8.88 9.92
CA GLY A 111 -2.27 9.14 11.08
C GLY A 111 -2.04 8.13 12.19
N GLU A 112 -2.69 8.37 13.32
CA GLU A 112 -2.66 7.48 14.47
C GLU A 112 -4.05 7.42 15.10
N ASP A 113 -4.47 6.22 15.50
CA ASP A 113 -5.69 6.00 16.26
C ASP A 113 -5.42 5.07 17.45
N SER A 114 -6.46 4.65 18.17
CA SER A 114 -6.34 3.78 19.34
C SER A 114 -5.71 2.39 19.04
N ARG A 115 -5.57 2.00 17.77
CA ARG A 115 -4.93 0.76 17.31
C ARG A 115 -3.48 0.99 16.84
N GLY A 116 -2.97 2.22 16.95
CA GLY A 116 -1.61 2.62 16.56
C GLY A 116 -1.55 3.39 15.25
N PRO A 117 -0.36 3.51 14.62
CA PRO A 117 -0.17 4.28 13.40
C PRO A 117 -0.82 3.59 12.19
N PHE A 118 -1.26 4.39 11.22
CA PHE A 118 -1.75 3.95 9.91
C PHE A 118 -1.37 4.95 8.82
N LYS A 119 -1.48 4.53 7.56
CA LYS A 119 -1.21 5.38 6.40
C LYS A 119 -2.29 5.21 5.34
N PHE A 120 -2.78 6.30 4.79
CA PHE A 120 -3.46 6.29 3.50
C PHE A 120 -2.42 6.52 2.40
N ALA A 121 -2.50 5.73 1.33
CA ALA A 121 -1.62 5.85 0.18
C ALA A 121 -2.46 5.87 -1.09
N ALA A 122 -2.20 6.82 -1.99
CA ALA A 122 -2.89 6.90 -3.26
C ALA A 122 -1.92 7.29 -4.38
N GLU A 123 -2.14 6.74 -5.56
CA GLU A 123 -1.29 6.99 -6.72
C GLU A 123 -2.16 7.22 -7.97
N SER A 124 -1.77 8.18 -8.81
CA SER A 124 -2.49 8.44 -10.05
C SER A 124 -1.53 8.81 -11.18
N TRP A 125 -1.83 8.29 -12.37
CA TRP A 125 -1.13 8.61 -13.61
C TRP A 125 -2.13 9.25 -14.57
N SER A 126 -1.92 10.53 -14.89
CA SER A 126 -2.80 11.28 -15.78
C SER A 126 -2.04 11.77 -17.01
N ALA A 127 -2.30 11.14 -18.15
CA ALA A 127 -1.84 11.63 -19.45
C ALA A 127 -2.97 12.43 -20.13
N ILE A 128 -2.72 13.71 -20.41
CA ILE A 128 -3.66 14.61 -21.08
C ILE A 128 -3.02 15.25 -22.30
N GLU A 129 -3.72 15.21 -23.42
CA GLU A 129 -3.34 15.93 -24.63
C GLU A 129 -3.94 17.35 -24.63
N PRO A 130 -3.16 18.38 -25.02
CA PRO A 130 -3.69 19.73 -25.18
C PRO A 130 -4.73 19.77 -26.30
N SER A 131 -5.84 20.46 -26.07
CA SER A 131 -6.83 20.74 -27.11
C SER A 131 -6.28 21.79 -28.08
N LYS A 132 -6.80 21.81 -29.31
CA LYS A 132 -6.34 22.76 -30.34
C LYS A 132 -6.58 24.21 -29.89
N GLY A 133 -5.49 24.97 -29.73
CA GLY A 133 -5.55 26.38 -29.31
C GLY A 133 -5.75 26.59 -27.81
N GLU A 134 -5.68 25.51 -27.00
CA GLU A 134 -5.76 25.58 -25.54
C GLU A 134 -4.47 26.16 -24.95
N ALA A 135 -4.61 26.97 -23.90
CA ALA A 135 -3.47 27.43 -23.12
C ALA A 135 -2.85 26.25 -22.33
N VAL A 136 -1.53 26.24 -22.19
CA VAL A 136 -0.81 25.20 -21.42
C VAL A 136 -1.32 25.13 -19.98
N THR A 137 -1.56 26.28 -19.36
CA THR A 137 -2.09 26.40 -17.99
C THR A 137 -3.47 25.74 -17.81
N GLU A 138 -4.33 25.78 -18.83
CA GLU A 138 -5.63 25.11 -18.78
C GLU A 138 -5.47 23.58 -18.95
N THR A 139 -4.50 23.15 -19.75
CA THR A 139 -4.18 21.71 -19.90
C THR A 139 -3.62 21.15 -18.58
N GLU A 140 -2.72 21.90 -17.93
CA GLU A 140 -2.17 21.57 -16.60
C GLU A 140 -3.26 21.49 -15.54
N ARG A 141 -4.19 22.45 -15.52
CA ARG A 141 -5.32 22.46 -14.60
C ARG A 141 -6.19 21.21 -14.77
N ARG A 142 -6.54 20.85 -16.00
CA ARG A 142 -7.29 19.61 -16.28
C ARG A 142 -6.51 18.36 -15.87
N ALA A 143 -5.19 18.35 -16.01
CA ALA A 143 -4.35 17.23 -15.60
C ALA A 143 -4.33 17.07 -14.08
N ALA A 144 -4.18 18.18 -13.35
CA ALA A 144 -4.28 18.21 -11.89
C ALA A 144 -5.68 17.77 -11.41
N ASP A 145 -6.76 18.30 -11.99
CA ASP A 145 -8.13 17.91 -11.63
C ASP A 145 -8.36 16.40 -11.82
N ARG A 146 -7.93 15.84 -12.95
CA ARG A 146 -8.07 14.41 -13.23
C ARG A 146 -7.26 13.53 -12.28
N ALA A 147 -5.99 13.89 -12.06
CA ALA A 147 -5.08 13.14 -11.20
C ALA A 147 -5.55 13.18 -9.73
N THR A 148 -5.88 14.37 -9.23
CA THR A 148 -6.37 14.53 -7.84
C THR A 148 -7.77 13.96 -7.61
N GLY A 149 -8.61 13.89 -8.64
CA GLY A 149 -9.88 13.16 -8.59
C GLY A 149 -9.70 11.65 -8.43
N GLU A 150 -8.70 11.06 -9.07
CA GLU A 150 -8.34 9.65 -8.88
C GLU A 150 -7.81 9.39 -7.46
N LEU A 151 -6.90 10.24 -6.96
CA LEU A 151 -6.45 10.17 -5.57
C LEU A 151 -7.62 10.24 -4.58
N SER A 152 -8.57 11.15 -4.82
CA SER A 152 -9.74 11.32 -3.95
C SER A 152 -10.61 10.06 -3.89
N ARG A 153 -10.82 9.36 -5.03
CA ARG A 153 -11.53 8.06 -5.05
C ARG A 153 -10.83 7.00 -4.21
N GLN A 154 -9.52 6.88 -4.33
CA GLN A 154 -8.74 5.92 -3.55
C GLN A 154 -8.74 6.25 -2.06
N LEU A 155 -8.66 7.54 -1.70
CA LEU A 155 -8.77 8.00 -0.32
C LEU A 155 -10.16 7.71 0.26
N ASP A 156 -11.23 7.96 -0.49
CA ASP A 156 -12.60 7.70 -0.06
C ASP A 156 -12.80 6.22 0.33
N ALA A 157 -12.29 5.31 -0.50
CA ALA A 157 -12.32 3.88 -0.21
C ALA A 157 -11.58 3.56 1.11
N GLN A 158 -10.35 4.03 1.26
CA GLN A 158 -9.53 3.76 2.45
C GLN A 158 -10.13 4.37 3.73
N VAL A 159 -10.66 5.58 3.64
CA VAL A 159 -11.31 6.26 4.76
C VAL A 159 -12.57 5.50 5.19
N LYS A 160 -13.36 5.00 4.23
CA LYS A 160 -14.52 4.14 4.52
C LYS A 160 -14.12 2.80 5.14
N VAL A 161 -13.05 2.17 4.68
CA VAL A 161 -12.49 0.96 5.30
C VAL A 161 -12.09 1.23 6.76
N LEU A 162 -11.38 2.33 7.00
CA LEU A 162 -10.92 2.69 8.34
C LEU A 162 -12.10 3.00 9.28
N ALA A 163 -13.15 3.64 8.75
CA ALA A 163 -14.37 3.98 9.46
C ALA A 163 -15.36 2.80 9.61
N ALA A 164 -15.20 1.70 8.87
CA ALA A 164 -16.14 0.58 8.89
C ALA A 164 -16.28 -0.02 10.30
N GLU A 165 -17.45 0.21 10.91
CA GLU A 165 -17.81 -0.30 12.23
C GLU A 165 -18.03 -1.81 12.22
N GLY A 166 -17.88 -2.46 13.38
CA GLY A 166 -18.15 -3.89 13.55
C GLY A 166 -17.21 -4.82 12.77
N GLY A 167 -16.18 -4.29 12.11
CA GLY A 167 -15.27 -5.08 11.29
C GLY A 167 -15.89 -5.56 9.97
N ALA A 168 -16.81 -4.83 9.35
CA ALA A 168 -17.28 -5.20 8.01
C ALA A 168 -16.19 -4.94 6.93
N LEU A 169 -15.14 -5.76 6.92
CA LEU A 169 -13.99 -5.67 6.03
C LEU A 169 -14.05 -6.66 4.86
N GLU A 170 -14.82 -7.75 5.01
CA GLU A 170 -15.01 -8.76 3.97
C GLU A 170 -15.45 -8.18 2.61
N PRO A 171 -16.42 -7.24 2.54
CA PRO A 171 -16.85 -6.67 1.25
C PRO A 171 -15.73 -5.93 0.50
N TRP A 172 -14.69 -5.48 1.20
CA TRP A 172 -13.57 -4.73 0.63
C TRP A 172 -12.44 -5.63 0.12
N LEU A 173 -12.55 -6.95 0.32
CA LEU A 173 -11.58 -7.94 -0.18
C LEU A 173 -11.95 -8.48 -1.56
N THR A 174 -13.08 -8.05 -2.12
CA THR A 174 -13.60 -8.49 -3.43
C THR A 174 -13.82 -7.27 -4.31
N ASP A 175 -13.46 -7.37 -5.60
CA ASP A 175 -13.65 -6.35 -6.64
C ASP A 175 -13.16 -4.93 -6.27
N SER A 176 -12.23 -4.83 -5.34
CA SER A 176 -11.61 -3.57 -4.92
C SER A 176 -10.30 -3.35 -5.67
N GLU A 177 -9.95 -2.09 -5.91
CA GLU A 177 -8.68 -1.74 -6.54
C GLU A 177 -7.48 -2.24 -5.71
N PRO A 178 -6.33 -2.55 -6.34
CA PRO A 178 -5.13 -3.05 -5.66
C PRO A 178 -4.73 -2.25 -4.41
N GLU A 179 -4.76 -0.93 -4.48
CA GLU A 179 -4.46 -0.01 -3.37
C GLU A 179 -5.41 -0.23 -2.19
N THR A 180 -6.71 -0.40 -2.48
CA THR A 180 -7.73 -0.64 -1.47
C THR A 180 -7.56 -2.02 -0.86
N LEU A 181 -7.30 -3.06 -1.66
CA LEU A 181 -7.03 -4.42 -1.16
C LEU A 181 -5.83 -4.42 -0.20
N ARG A 182 -4.74 -3.74 -0.56
CA ARG A 182 -3.55 -3.60 0.29
C ARG A 182 -3.88 -2.90 1.60
N PHE A 183 -4.63 -1.79 1.54
CA PHE A 183 -5.05 -1.07 2.74
C PHE A 183 -5.93 -1.93 3.66
N VAL A 184 -6.92 -2.63 3.11
CA VAL A 184 -7.81 -3.52 3.88
C VAL A 184 -7.01 -4.62 4.56
N MET A 185 -6.05 -5.24 3.87
CA MET A 185 -5.18 -6.26 4.44
C MET A 185 -4.36 -5.77 5.64
N HIS A 186 -3.82 -4.55 5.58
CA HIS A 186 -3.18 -3.94 6.76
C HIS A 186 -4.17 -3.70 7.90
N GLU A 187 -5.39 -3.26 7.59
CA GLU A 187 -6.45 -3.08 8.58
C GLU A 187 -6.90 -4.40 9.23
N LEU A 188 -6.88 -5.52 8.51
CA LEU A 188 -7.18 -6.83 9.08
C LEU A 188 -6.20 -7.20 10.17
N VAL A 189 -4.91 -6.98 9.95
CA VAL A 189 -3.88 -7.25 10.97
C VAL A 189 -4.06 -6.33 12.16
N ARG A 190 -4.25 -5.02 11.93
CA ARG A 190 -4.46 -4.04 13.01
C ARG A 190 -5.70 -4.33 13.87
N ARG A 191 -6.69 -5.02 13.30
CA ARG A 191 -7.94 -5.40 13.98
C ARG A 191 -7.99 -6.88 14.42
N ASP A 192 -6.89 -7.62 14.27
CA ASP A 192 -6.78 -9.05 14.58
C ASP A 192 -7.87 -9.92 13.90
N ARG A 193 -8.21 -9.61 12.65
CA ARG A 193 -9.28 -10.26 11.87
C ARG A 193 -8.83 -11.53 11.17
N ARG A 194 -8.43 -12.51 11.98
CA ARG A 194 -7.95 -13.83 11.52
C ARG A 194 -9.03 -14.66 10.84
N ASP A 195 -10.29 -14.42 11.18
CA ASP A 195 -11.45 -15.06 10.57
C ASP A 195 -11.57 -14.78 9.07
N LEU A 196 -10.92 -13.73 8.56
CA LEU A 196 -10.87 -13.39 7.14
C LEU A 196 -9.65 -13.98 6.40
N ALA A 197 -8.83 -14.81 7.05
CA ALA A 197 -7.73 -15.51 6.39
C ALA A 197 -8.16 -16.31 5.14
N PRO A 198 -9.33 -16.98 5.07
CA PRO A 198 -9.78 -17.64 3.85
C PRO A 198 -9.91 -16.71 2.64
N ALA A 199 -10.34 -15.46 2.85
CA ALA A 199 -10.43 -14.46 1.78
C ALA A 199 -9.03 -14.01 1.34
N ILE A 200 -8.09 -13.83 2.29
CA ILE A 200 -6.71 -13.44 1.98
C ILE A 200 -5.96 -14.54 1.22
N ARG A 201 -6.25 -15.82 1.49
CA ARG A 201 -5.68 -16.94 0.70
C ARG A 201 -6.08 -16.86 -0.77
N GLN A 202 -7.25 -16.31 -1.12
CA GLN A 202 -7.65 -16.12 -2.51
C GLN A 202 -6.81 -15.03 -3.20
N LEU A 203 -6.37 -14.02 -2.46
CA LEU A 203 -5.54 -12.93 -2.97
C LEU A 203 -4.10 -13.35 -3.31
N LEU A 204 -3.66 -14.54 -2.89
CA LEU A 204 -2.38 -15.13 -3.34
C LEU A 204 -2.34 -15.41 -4.86
N PHE A 205 -3.50 -15.48 -5.50
CA PHE A 205 -3.65 -15.72 -6.94
C PHE A 205 -4.01 -14.45 -7.72
N HIS A 206 -3.96 -13.28 -7.08
CA HIS A 206 -4.30 -12.02 -7.72
C HIS A 206 -3.29 -11.68 -8.85
N PRO A 207 -3.74 -11.07 -9.97
CA PRO A 207 -2.85 -10.71 -11.08
C PRO A 207 -1.83 -9.64 -10.69
N ASP A 208 -2.22 -8.73 -9.80
CA ASP A 208 -1.33 -7.70 -9.27
C ASP A 208 -0.33 -8.28 -8.27
N LYS A 209 0.97 -8.05 -8.52
CA LYS A 209 2.06 -8.56 -7.70
C LYS A 209 2.07 -7.98 -6.30
N ASP A 210 1.78 -6.69 -6.13
CA ASP A 210 1.82 -6.03 -4.82
C ASP A 210 0.68 -6.51 -3.93
N VAL A 211 -0.47 -6.86 -4.51
CA VAL A 211 -1.56 -7.54 -3.79
C VAL A 211 -1.10 -8.91 -3.29
N VAL A 212 -0.46 -9.73 -4.12
CA VAL A 212 0.06 -11.06 -3.70
C VAL A 212 1.09 -10.92 -2.58
N LEU A 213 2.03 -9.98 -2.71
CA LEU A 213 3.06 -9.74 -1.69
C LEU A 213 2.43 -9.28 -0.35
N THR A 214 1.41 -8.42 -0.41
CA THR A 214 0.70 -7.96 0.78
C THR A 214 -0.11 -9.10 1.42
N ALA A 215 -0.71 -9.98 0.62
CA ALA A 215 -1.42 -11.16 1.10
C ALA A 215 -0.48 -12.14 1.82
N LEU A 216 0.71 -12.41 1.26
CA LEU A 216 1.76 -13.19 1.91
C LEU A 216 2.15 -12.61 3.27
N GLY A 217 2.42 -11.30 3.33
CA GLY A 217 2.78 -10.62 4.56
C GLY A 217 1.66 -10.64 5.61
N THR A 218 0.41 -10.56 5.17
CA THR A 218 -0.79 -10.59 6.03
C THR A 218 -1.00 -11.96 6.66
N LEU A 219 -0.94 -13.03 5.85
CA LEU A 219 -1.07 -14.42 6.34
C LEU A 219 0.07 -14.77 7.30
N ALA A 220 1.28 -14.30 7.02
CA ALA A 220 2.44 -14.44 7.90
C ALA A 220 2.27 -13.73 9.26
N GLN A 221 1.70 -12.53 9.28
CA GLN A 221 1.46 -11.78 10.52
C GLN A 221 0.32 -12.40 11.35
N ILE A 222 -0.71 -12.91 10.68
CA ILE A 222 -1.84 -13.60 11.33
C ILE A 222 -1.43 -15.00 11.84
N GLY A 223 -0.44 -15.63 11.21
CA GLY A 223 0.00 -16.99 11.50
C GLY A 223 -0.99 -18.04 11.00
N ASP A 224 -1.54 -17.84 9.79
CA ASP A 224 -2.51 -18.76 9.18
C ASP A 224 -1.82 -20.03 8.65
N GLU A 225 -1.67 -21.06 9.50
CA GLU A 225 -1.06 -22.34 9.11
C GLU A 225 -1.79 -23.01 7.94
N ASP A 226 -3.11 -22.82 7.81
CA ASP A 226 -3.91 -23.33 6.68
C ASP A 226 -3.48 -22.74 5.32
N SER A 227 -2.74 -21.64 5.30
CA SER A 227 -2.20 -21.06 4.07
C SER A 227 -0.90 -21.71 3.59
N VAL A 228 -0.23 -22.52 4.41
CA VAL A 228 1.07 -23.11 4.11
C VAL A 228 1.10 -23.83 2.75
N PRO A 229 0.11 -24.66 2.36
CA PRO A 229 0.08 -25.27 1.03
C PRO A 229 0.02 -24.26 -0.11
N ALA A 230 -0.82 -23.24 0.00
CA ALA A 230 -0.97 -22.21 -1.03
C ALA A 230 0.27 -21.31 -1.15
N VAL A 231 0.91 -21.00 -0.02
CA VAL A 231 2.18 -20.25 -0.01
C VAL A 231 3.31 -21.10 -0.61
N PHE A 232 3.32 -22.41 -0.36
CA PHE A 232 4.30 -23.32 -0.94
C PHE A 232 4.20 -23.36 -2.47
N ASP A 233 3.00 -23.36 -3.05
CA ASP A 233 2.82 -23.34 -4.51
C ASP A 233 3.50 -22.13 -5.17
N LEU A 234 3.55 -20.98 -4.48
CA LEU A 234 4.23 -19.76 -4.96
C LEU A 234 5.76 -19.90 -5.02
N THR A 235 6.35 -20.88 -4.34
CA THR A 235 7.80 -21.15 -4.43
C THR A 235 8.22 -21.75 -5.77
N SER A 236 7.25 -22.14 -6.61
CA SER A 236 7.47 -22.59 -8.00
C SER A 236 7.28 -21.46 -9.03
N SER A 237 7.14 -20.21 -8.59
CA SER A 237 6.98 -19.06 -9.47
C SER A 237 8.23 -18.81 -10.33
N PRO A 238 8.08 -18.37 -11.60
CA PRO A 238 9.23 -17.89 -12.38
C PRO A 238 9.78 -16.56 -11.87
N ASP A 239 9.06 -15.84 -11.00
CA ASP A 239 9.50 -14.60 -10.38
C ASP A 239 10.28 -14.91 -9.10
N ALA A 240 11.60 -14.72 -9.14
CA ALA A 240 12.49 -14.98 -8.01
C ALA A 240 12.12 -14.17 -6.76
N GLU A 241 11.59 -12.96 -6.91
CA GLU A 241 11.14 -12.16 -5.77
C GLU A 241 9.91 -12.79 -5.10
N LYS A 242 8.97 -13.34 -5.88
CA LYS A 242 7.82 -14.07 -5.33
C LYS A 242 8.27 -15.33 -4.59
N VAL A 243 9.26 -16.04 -5.11
CA VAL A 243 9.84 -17.23 -4.45
C VAL A 243 10.44 -16.85 -3.09
N ASP A 244 11.27 -15.83 -3.05
CA ASP A 244 11.90 -15.36 -1.81
C ASP A 244 10.84 -14.97 -0.77
N GLN A 245 9.83 -14.20 -1.19
CA GLN A 245 8.74 -13.76 -0.30
C GLN A 245 7.88 -14.91 0.21
N ALA A 246 7.61 -15.91 -0.64
CA ALA A 246 6.92 -17.13 -0.21
C ALA A 246 7.71 -17.91 0.85
N LEU A 247 9.04 -18.03 0.68
CA LEU A 247 9.90 -18.67 1.69
C LEU A 247 9.92 -17.89 3.01
N TYR A 248 10.03 -16.55 2.95
CA TYR A 248 9.94 -15.71 4.15
C TYR A 248 8.58 -15.85 4.85
N ALA A 249 7.49 -15.91 4.08
CA ALA A 249 6.15 -16.12 4.62
C ALA A 249 6.03 -17.49 5.31
N LEU A 250 6.51 -18.59 4.70
CA LEU A 250 6.55 -19.91 5.34
C LEU A 250 7.31 -19.89 6.66
N GLY A 251 8.48 -19.23 6.69
CA GLY A 251 9.26 -19.05 7.91
C GLY A 251 8.56 -18.23 8.99
N ALA A 252 7.75 -17.25 8.58
CA ALA A 252 7.03 -16.37 9.46
C ALA A 252 5.74 -16.99 10.01
N ILE A 253 5.00 -17.75 9.18
CA ILE A 253 3.83 -18.54 9.58
C ILE A 253 4.27 -19.62 10.60
N GLY A 254 5.32 -20.38 10.25
CA GLY A 254 5.78 -21.48 11.09
C GLY A 254 4.83 -22.67 11.09
N GLY A 255 4.83 -23.43 12.19
CA GLY A 255 4.11 -24.70 12.28
C GLY A 255 4.89 -25.88 11.69
N GLU A 256 4.43 -27.09 12.01
CA GLU A 256 5.11 -28.34 11.62
C GLU A 256 5.16 -28.53 10.10
N GLU A 257 4.10 -28.13 9.38
CA GLU A 257 4.04 -28.25 7.93
C GLU A 257 5.04 -27.33 7.23
N ALA A 258 5.09 -26.04 7.61
CA ALA A 258 6.05 -25.11 7.04
C ALA A 258 7.50 -25.52 7.32
N LYS A 259 7.77 -26.01 8.53
CA LYS A 259 9.08 -26.56 8.91
C LYS A 259 9.46 -27.75 8.03
N GLY A 260 8.58 -28.73 7.86
CA GLY A 260 8.82 -29.90 7.01
C GLY A 260 9.08 -29.53 5.54
N ILE A 261 8.38 -28.52 5.03
CA ILE A 261 8.59 -27.96 3.70
C ILE A 261 9.97 -27.31 3.58
N LEU A 262 10.33 -26.43 4.51
CA LEU A 262 11.61 -25.72 4.49
C LEU A 262 12.78 -26.71 4.62
N GLU A 263 12.68 -27.72 5.48
CA GLU A 263 13.69 -28.78 5.59
C GLU A 263 13.89 -29.56 4.28
N ARG A 264 12.80 -29.84 3.55
CA ARG A 264 12.88 -30.47 2.23
C ARG A 264 13.59 -29.55 1.22
N MET A 265 13.28 -28.25 1.25
CA MET A 265 13.92 -27.26 0.39
C MET A 265 15.43 -27.18 0.64
N VAL A 266 15.87 -27.17 1.90
CA VAL A 266 17.30 -27.20 2.25
C VAL A 266 18.01 -28.44 1.68
N ARG A 267 17.38 -29.62 1.76
CA ARG A 267 18.00 -30.87 1.28
C ARG A 267 18.06 -30.98 -0.24
N SER A 268 17.00 -30.57 -0.93
CA SER A 268 16.74 -31.04 -2.30
C SER A 268 16.57 -29.93 -3.34
N HIS A 269 16.44 -28.66 -2.95
CA HIS A 269 16.22 -27.60 -3.93
C HIS A 269 17.47 -27.36 -4.81
N PRO A 270 17.34 -27.19 -6.14
CA PRO A 270 18.49 -27.00 -7.02
C PRO A 270 19.17 -25.64 -6.82
N ASP A 271 18.41 -24.60 -6.50
CA ASP A 271 18.94 -23.24 -6.29
C ASP A 271 19.59 -23.08 -4.89
N PRO A 272 20.89 -22.76 -4.81
CA PRO A 272 21.58 -22.49 -3.55
C PRO A 272 21.01 -21.30 -2.75
N THR A 273 20.44 -20.30 -3.43
CA THR A 273 19.83 -19.12 -2.79
C THR A 273 18.59 -19.53 -2.01
N VAL A 274 17.72 -20.33 -2.62
CA VAL A 274 16.52 -20.88 -1.96
C VAL A 274 16.90 -21.74 -0.76
N LYS A 275 17.93 -22.59 -0.89
CA LYS A 275 18.46 -23.37 0.24
C LYS A 275 18.87 -22.48 1.41
N ARG A 276 19.65 -21.43 1.13
CA ARG A 276 20.12 -20.48 2.15
C ARG A 276 18.95 -19.77 2.85
N ILE A 277 17.95 -19.32 2.10
CA ILE A 277 16.77 -18.66 2.68
C ILE A 277 15.98 -19.65 3.54
N ALA A 278 15.77 -20.88 3.05
CA ALA A 278 15.08 -21.92 3.82
C ALA A 278 15.79 -22.27 5.13
N GLU A 279 17.13 -22.38 5.12
CA GLU A 279 17.93 -22.55 6.34
C GLU A 279 17.78 -21.37 7.31
N GLU A 280 17.76 -20.13 6.81
CA GLU A 280 17.53 -18.95 7.63
C GLU A 280 16.15 -18.97 8.27
N MET A 281 15.12 -19.36 7.53
CA MET A 281 13.75 -19.44 8.03
C MET A 281 13.58 -20.52 9.09
N LEU A 282 14.20 -21.68 8.92
CA LEU A 282 14.23 -22.72 9.96
C LEU A 282 14.89 -22.22 11.26
N LYS A 283 15.98 -21.45 11.16
CA LYS A 283 16.61 -20.81 12.33
C LYS A 283 15.67 -19.82 13.01
N LYS A 284 14.89 -19.03 12.24
CA LYS A 284 13.90 -18.09 12.78
C LYS A 284 12.76 -18.82 13.50
N ILE A 285 12.23 -19.90 12.93
CA ILE A 285 11.22 -20.74 13.59
C ILE A 285 11.75 -21.27 14.91
N ALA A 286 12.92 -21.92 14.91
CA ALA A 286 13.53 -22.48 16.12
C ALA A 286 13.84 -21.42 17.19
N ALA A 287 14.25 -20.22 16.80
CA ALA A 287 14.49 -19.12 17.74
C ALA A 287 13.19 -18.64 18.41
N ARG A 288 12.08 -18.58 17.67
CA ARG A 288 10.76 -18.21 18.21
C ARG A 288 10.20 -19.28 19.14
N GLU A 289 10.40 -20.55 18.84
CA GLU A 289 9.98 -21.67 19.70
C GLU A 289 10.69 -21.64 21.05
N LYS A 290 12.02 -21.44 21.05
CA LYS A 290 12.83 -21.33 22.29
C LYS A 290 12.48 -20.12 23.16
N GLY A 291 11.96 -19.05 22.57
CA GLY A 291 11.54 -17.86 23.32
C GLY A 291 10.19 -18.01 24.02
N LYS A 292 9.46 -19.12 23.79
CA LYS A 292 8.16 -19.42 24.42
C LYS A 292 8.29 -20.39 25.62
N GLU A 293 9.46 -20.97 25.82
CA GLU A 293 9.81 -21.84 26.97
C GLU A 293 10.36 -21.02 28.15
#